data_AF-A0A0S6U419-F1
#
_entry.id   AF-A0A0S6U419-F1
#
_cell.length_a   1.000
_cell.length_b   1.000
_cell.length_c   1.000
_cell.angle_alpha   90.00
_cell.angle_beta   90.00
_cell.angle_gamma   90.00
#
_symmetry.space_group_name_H-M   'P 1'
#
loop_
_entity.id
_entity.type
_entity.pdbx_description
1 polymer ?
#
loop_
_entity_poly.entity_id
_entity_poly.type
_entity_poly.pdbx_seq_one_letter_code
_entity_poly.pdbx_strand_id
1 'polypeptide(L)'
;MEQEKKLESIFEKYTNICFDDMDNRFKNIPLLDTELNIRPIILMLVLLDIESQYSIKLSRSKVINGEFSTFNSILKMIEEN
;
A
#
# COMPACT_ATOMS: atom_id res chain seq x y z
N MET A 1 9.76 -4.95 9.55
CA MET A 1 10.19 -3.66 10.17
C MET A 1 10.88 -2.73 9.17
N GLU A 2 11.99 -3.10 8.51
CA GLU A 2 12.61 -2.21 7.51
C GLU A 2 11.73 -2.02 6.26
N GLN A 3 11.17 -3.11 5.73
CA GLN A 3 10.28 -3.05 4.56
C GLN A 3 8.97 -2.31 4.84
N GLU A 4 8.42 -2.49 6.04
CA GLU A 4 7.24 -1.77 6.52
C GLU A 4 7.46 -0.26 6.54
N LYS A 5 8.55 0.22 7.14
CA LYS A 5 8.88 1.65 7.15
C LYS A 5 9.11 2.22 5.76
N LYS A 6 9.75 1.44 4.87
CA LYS A 6 9.94 1.86 3.48
C LYS A 6 8.61 1.96 2.74
N LEU A 7 7.71 0.97 2.91
CA LEU A 7 6.37 1.02 2.33
C LEU A 7 5.58 2.21 2.86
N GLU A 8 5.63 2.45 4.16
CA GLU A 8 4.98 3.57 4.81
C GLU A 8 5.46 4.91 4.27
N SER A 9 6.76 5.09 4.08
CA SER A 9 7.32 6.30 3.48
C SER A 9 6.79 6.58 2.07
N ILE A 10 6.47 5.53 1.31
CA ILE A 10 5.83 5.67 -0.01
C ILE A 10 4.39 6.13 0.15
N PHE A 11 3.62 5.54 1.08
CA PHE A 11 2.26 6.01 1.34
C PHE A 11 2.24 7.47 1.79
N GLU A 12 3.02 7.81 2.82
CA GLU A 12 3.11 9.15 3.38
C GLU A 12 3.43 10.21 2.29
N LYS A 13 4.38 9.91 1.40
CA LYS A 13 4.76 10.77 0.27
C LYS A 13 3.58 11.20 -0.62
N TYR A 14 2.57 10.35 -0.81
CA TYR A 14 1.46 10.62 -1.73
C TYR A 14 0.13 10.92 -1.03
N THR A 15 -0.08 10.42 0.18
CA THR A 15 -1.36 10.51 0.89
C THR A 15 -1.32 11.40 2.12
N ASN A 16 -0.12 11.73 2.63
CA ASN A 16 0.12 12.28 3.97
C ASN A 16 -0.41 11.37 5.11
N ILE A 17 -0.57 10.07 4.86
CA ILE A 17 -0.96 9.08 5.89
C ILE A 17 0.31 8.44 6.43
N CYS A 18 0.50 8.56 7.75
CA CYS A 18 1.48 7.82 8.54
C CYS A 18 0.73 6.71 9.27
N PHE A 19 0.95 5.44 8.89
CA PHE A 19 0.24 4.30 9.47
C PHE A 19 0.74 3.94 10.88
N ASP A 20 1.96 4.32 11.23
CA ASP A 20 2.56 4.15 12.56
C ASP A 20 1.95 5.13 13.59
N ASP A 21 1.42 6.28 13.13
CA ASP A 21 0.69 7.23 13.97
C ASP A 21 -0.80 6.86 14.13
N MET A 22 -1.26 5.83 13.44
CA MET A 22 -2.65 5.38 13.44
C MET A 22 -2.84 4.09 14.26
N ASP A 23 -4.09 3.77 14.59
CA ASP A 23 -4.42 2.47 15.13
C ASP A 23 -4.05 1.36 14.13
N ASN A 24 -3.40 0.29 14.59
CA ASN A 24 -2.96 -0.83 13.76
C ASN A 24 -4.08 -1.44 12.88
N ARG A 25 -5.35 -1.27 13.25
CA ARG A 25 -6.49 -1.68 12.42
C ARG A 25 -6.47 -1.06 11.02
N PHE A 26 -5.98 0.17 10.87
CA PHE A 26 -5.96 0.89 9.59
C PHE A 26 -5.06 0.21 8.56
N LYS A 27 -4.04 -0.54 9.00
CA LYS A 27 -3.18 -1.33 8.11
C LYS A 27 -3.94 -2.47 7.39
N ASN A 28 -5.14 -2.84 7.85
CA ASN A 28 -6.01 -3.85 7.24
C ASN A 28 -7.27 -3.27 6.57
N ILE A 29 -7.45 -1.95 6.57
CA ILE A 29 -8.59 -1.31 5.90
C ILE A 29 -8.34 -1.29 4.39
N PRO A 30 -9.37 -1.53 3.55
CA PRO A 30 -9.24 -1.36 2.11
C PRO A 30 -8.76 0.04 1.76
N LEU A 31 -7.73 0.17 0.94
CA LEU A 31 -7.11 1.46 0.62
C LEU A 31 -8.08 2.45 -0.03
N LEU A 32 -9.11 1.95 -0.72
CA LEU A 32 -10.18 2.75 -1.32
C LEU A 32 -11.40 2.94 -0.41
N ASP A 33 -11.33 2.49 0.84
CA ASP A 33 -12.37 2.77 1.82
C ASP A 33 -12.38 4.26 2.18
N THR A 34 -13.57 4.73 2.50
CA THR A 34 -13.82 6.10 2.98
C THR A 34 -13.06 6.45 4.25
N GLU A 35 -12.72 5.47 5.09
CA GLU A 35 -11.93 5.70 6.31
C GLU A 35 -10.50 6.18 6.03
N LEU A 36 -9.88 5.71 4.94
CA LEU A 36 -8.54 6.15 4.53
C LEU A 36 -8.58 7.33 3.56
N ASN A 37 -9.73 7.54 2.88
CA ASN A 37 -9.96 8.65 1.95
C ASN A 37 -8.87 8.78 0.87
N ILE A 38 -8.25 7.66 0.46
CA ILE A 38 -7.26 7.66 -0.61
C ILE A 38 -7.99 7.65 -1.94
N ARG A 39 -7.79 8.73 -2.71
CA ARG A 39 -8.37 8.84 -4.05
C ARG A 39 -7.75 7.80 -4.99
N PRO A 40 -8.52 7.17 -5.91
CA PRO A 40 -8.00 6.15 -6.83
C PRO A 40 -6.75 6.58 -7.61
N ILE A 41 -6.69 7.85 -8.04
CA ILE A 41 -5.53 8.39 -8.76
C ILE A 41 -4.27 8.46 -7.88
N ILE A 42 -4.42 8.76 -6.59
CA ILE A 42 -3.31 8.79 -5.63
C ILE A 42 -2.84 7.37 -5.34
N LEU A 43 -3.77 6.42 -5.17
CA LEU A 43 -3.43 5.01 -5.01
C LEU A 43 -2.63 4.49 -6.22
N MET A 44 -2.99 4.89 -7.44
CA MET A 44 -2.23 4.53 -8.64
C MET A 44 -0.77 5.03 -8.58
N LEU A 45 -0.53 6.25 -8.10
CA LEU A 45 0.84 6.79 -7.93
C LEU A 45 1.63 6.00 -6.88
N VAL A 46 0.99 5.65 -5.76
CA VAL A 46 1.58 4.78 -4.73
C VAL A 46 2.00 3.43 -5.33
N LEU A 47 1.11 2.79 -6.09
CA LEU A 47 1.36 1.48 -6.69
C LEU A 47 2.49 1.52 -7.74
N LEU A 48 2.57 2.58 -8.55
CA LEU A 48 3.66 2.77 -9.51
C LEU A 48 5.03 2.95 -8.81
N ASP A 49 5.06 3.68 -7.69
CA ASP A 49 6.29 3.82 -6.90
C ASP A 49 6.70 2.49 -6.25
N ILE A 50 5.74 1.72 -5.71
CA ILE A 50 5.99 0.36 -5.21
C ILE A 50 6.57 -0.54 -6.31
N GLU A 51 5.99 -0.54 -7.51
CA GLU A 51 6.51 -1.31 -8.65
C GLU A 51 7.96 -0.91 -8.97
N SER A 52 8.27 0.38 -8.98
CA SER A 52 9.64 0.88 -9.20
C SER A 52 10.62 0.51 -8.09
N GLN A 53 10.20 0.55 -6.82
CA GLN A 53 11.08 0.37 -5.66
C GLN A 53 11.33 -1.09 -5.30
N TYR A 54 10.38 -1.97 -5.62
CA TYR A 54 10.40 -3.38 -5.23
C TYR A 54 10.50 -4.34 -6.42
N SER A 55 10.54 -3.82 -7.65
CA SER A 55 10.50 -4.64 -8.88
C SER A 55 9.30 -5.59 -8.91
N ILE A 56 8.20 -5.20 -8.26
CA ILE A 56 6.95 -5.98 -8.20
C ILE A 56 6.09 -5.58 -9.38
N LYS A 57 5.76 -6.53 -10.24
CA LYS A 57 4.83 -6.28 -11.34
C LYS A 57 3.39 -6.16 -10.85
N LEU A 58 2.74 -5.05 -11.18
CA LEU A 58 1.29 -4.85 -11.00
C LEU A 58 0.52 -5.69 -12.02
N SER A 59 0.40 -7.00 -11.80
CA SER A 59 -0.37 -7.87 -12.70
C SER A 59 -1.87 -7.78 -12.42
N ARG A 60 -2.67 -7.89 -13.48
CA ARG A 60 -4.14 -7.88 -13.37
C ARG A 60 -4.66 -8.96 -12.42
N SER A 61 -4.04 -10.14 -12.40
CA SER A 61 -4.45 -11.24 -11.51
C SER A 61 -4.25 -10.87 -10.04
N LYS A 62 -3.09 -10.29 -9.70
CA LYS A 62 -2.79 -9.85 -8.32
C LYS A 62 -3.75 -8.77 -7.84
N VAL A 63 -4.12 -7.84 -8.73
CA VAL A 63 -5.13 -6.82 -8.43
C VAL A 63 -6.51 -7.44 -8.17
N ILE A 64 -6.97 -8.35 -9.03
CA ILE A 64 -8.27 -9.02 -8.86
C ILE A 64 -8.30 -9.86 -7.57
N ASN A 65 -7.18 -10.48 -7.20
CA ASN A 65 -7.04 -11.26 -5.98
C ASN A 65 -6.94 -10.42 -4.71
N GLY A 66 -6.89 -9.09 -4.82
CA GLY A 66 -6.84 -8.19 -3.66
C GLY A 66 -5.45 -8.07 -3.02
N GLU A 67 -4.37 -8.47 -3.69
CA GLU A 67 -3.00 -8.36 -3.15
C GLU A 67 -2.58 -6.90 -2.92
N PHE A 68 -3.24 -5.96 -3.61
CA PHE A 68 -3.04 -4.51 -3.46
C PHE A 68 -4.18 -3.79 -2.72
N SER A 69 -5.01 -4.54 -1.98
CA SER A 69 -6.24 -3.99 -1.39
C SER A 69 -6.02 -3.28 -0.06
N THR A 70 -5.02 -3.67 0.73
CA THR A 70 -4.70 -3.09 2.05
C THR A 70 -3.20 -2.86 2.19
N PHE A 71 -2.78 -2.05 3.15
CA PHE A 71 -1.36 -1.87 3.47
C PHE A 71 -0.69 -3.21 3.81
N ASN A 72 -1.29 -4.01 4.68
CA ASN A 72 -0.75 -5.31 5.09
C ASN A 72 -0.71 -6.34 3.95
N SER A 73 -1.66 -6.31 3.02
CA SER A 73 -1.61 -7.18 1.84
C SER A 73 -0.40 -6.86 0.96
N ILE A 74 -0.10 -5.57 0.78
CA ILE A 74 1.07 -5.12 0.01
C ILE A 74 2.37 -5.43 0.75
N LEU A 75 2.41 -5.18 2.06
CA LEU A 75 3.58 -5.50 2.88
C LEU A 75 3.90 -6.99 2.82
N LYS A 76 2.89 -7.85 3.01
CA LYS A 76 3.04 -9.30 2.88
C LYS A 76 3.60 -9.70 1.52
N MET A 77 3.05 -9.13 0.44
CA MET A 77 3.53 -9.41 -0.91
C MET A 77 5.00 -8.96 -1.09
N ILE A 78 5.42 -7.85 -0.50
CA ILE A 78 6.81 -7.40 -0.53
C ILE A 78 7.73 -8.34 0.25
N GLU A 79 7.28 -8.83 1.41
CA GLU A 79 8.07 -9.72 2.28
C GLU A 79 8.19 -11.15 1.71
N GLU A 80 7.23 -11.58 0.89
CA GLU A 80 7.21 -12.90 0.24
C GLU A 80 7.94 -12.93 -1.13
N ASN A 81 8.38 -11.77 -1.63
CA ASN A 81 9.04 -11.62 -2.95
C ASN A 81 10.56 -11.61 -2.83
#